data_AF-A0A6B3NKK2-F1
#
_entry.id   AF-A0A6B3NKK2-F1
#
_cell.length_a   1.000
_cell.length_b   1.000
_cell.length_c   1.000
_cell.angle_alpha   90.00
_cell.angle_beta   90.00
_cell.angle_gamma   90.00
#
_symmetry.space_group_name_H-M   'P 1'
#
loop_
_entity.id
_entity.type
_entity.pdbx_description
1 polymer ?
#
loop_
_entity_poly.entity_id
_entity_poly.type
_entity_poly.pdbx_seq_one_letter_code
_entity_poly.pdbx_strand_id
1 'polypeptide(L)' 'LSDRELLIVQHIGLSKNNKEIANELQISVKTIESHRSRIKAKLRLSSPSELVRYAMQLQNTVF' A
#
# COMPACT_ATOMS: atom_id res chain seq x y z
N LEU A 1 4.70 5.12 -8.92
CA LEU A 1 5.16 4.52 -7.65
C LEU A 1 6.42 3.69 -7.96
N SER A 2 7.27 3.43 -6.97
CA SER A 2 8.34 2.42 -7.09
C SER A 2 7.79 1.00 -6.95
N ASP A 3 8.53 -0.01 -7.39
CA ASP A 3 8.14 -1.43 -7.32
C ASP A 3 7.67 -1.87 -5.92
N ARG A 4 8.46 -1.52 -4.89
CA ARG A 4 8.10 -1.74 -3.47
C ARG A 4 6.82 -1.04 -3.04
N GLU A 5 6.60 0.17 -3.54
CA GLU A 5 5.41 0.94 -3.20
C GLU A 5 4.15 0.33 -3.84
N LEU A 6 4.26 -0.20 -5.07
CA LEU A 6 3.20 -0.95 -5.74
C LEU A 6 2.86 -2.24 -5.00
N LEU A 7 3.87 -3.02 -4.58
CA LEU A 7 3.68 -4.22 -3.76
C LEU A 7 2.88 -3.91 -2.49
N ILE A 8 3.28 -2.88 -1.74
CA ILE A 8 2.57 -2.45 -0.52
C ILE A 8 1.11 -2.11 -0.84
N VAL A 9 0.85 -1.36 -1.91
CA VAL A 9 -0.51 -1.01 -2.33
C VAL A 9 -1.30 -2.27 -2.71
N GLN A 10 -0.70 -3.22 -3.42
CA GLN A 10 -1.36 -4.47 -3.79
C GLN A 10 -1.77 -5.28 -2.55
N HIS A 11 -0.90 -5.39 -1.55
CA HIS A 11 -1.24 -6.06 -0.29
C HIS A 11 -2.33 -5.33 0.51
N ILE A 12 -2.37 -3.99 0.48
CA ILE A 12 -3.47 -3.22 1.07
C ILE A 12 -4.81 -3.57 0.40
N GLY A 13 -4.81 -3.79 -0.92
CA GLY A 13 -6.00 -4.17 -1.68
C GLY A 13 -6.51 -5.58 -1.32
N LEU A 14 -5.60 -6.47 -0.91
CA LEU A 14 -5.90 -7.82 -0.41
C LEU A 14 -6.47 -7.82 1.03
N SER A 15 -6.79 -6.66 1.61
CA SER A 15 -7.22 -6.51 3.01
C SER A 15 -6.18 -6.98 4.05
N LYS A 16 -4.89 -7.00 3.69
CA LYS A 16 -3.82 -7.34 4.64
C LYS A 16 -3.51 -6.19 5.58
N ASN A 17 -3.22 -6.52 6.82
CA ASN A 17 -2.86 -5.52 7.83
C ASN A 17 -1.38 -5.11 7.71
N ASN A 18 -1.02 -3.90 8.16
CA ASN A 18 0.37 -3.40 8.10
C ASN A 18 1.41 -4.37 8.68
N LYS A 19 1.04 -5.15 9.70
CA LYS A 19 1.90 -6.18 10.31
C LYS A 19 2.15 -7.36 9.37
N GLU A 20 1.13 -7.79 8.64
CA GLU A 20 1.25 -8.90 7.68
C GLU A 20 2.07 -8.46 6.47
N ILE A 21 1.81 -7.26 5.95
CA ILE A 21 2.59 -6.67 4.85
C ILE A 21 4.05 -6.50 5.26
N ALA A 22 4.29 -6.04 6.50
CA ALA A 22 5.64 -5.92 7.07
C ALA A 22 6.34 -7.29 7.14
N ASN A 23 5.63 -8.33 7.58
CA ASN A 23 6.17 -9.69 7.67
C ASN A 23 6.49 -10.27 6.28
N GLU A 24 5.56 -10.16 5.33
CA GLU A 24 5.74 -10.66 3.94
C GLU A 24 6.89 -9.95 3.21
N LEU A 25 7.02 -8.64 3.39
CA LEU A 25 8.10 -7.86 2.79
C LEU A 25 9.39 -7.87 3.63
N GLN A 26 9.41 -8.58 4.76
CA GLN A 26 10.51 -8.65 5.73
C GLN A 26 11.06 -7.25 6.12
N ILE A 27 10.16 -6.30 6.35
CA ILE A 27 10.50 -4.92 6.77
C ILE A 27 9.69 -4.52 8.01
N SER A 28 10.18 -3.55 8.77
CA SER A 28 9.45 -3.08 9.95
C SER A 28 8.14 -2.38 9.58
N VAL A 29 7.14 -2.48 10.47
CA VAL A 29 5.85 -1.76 10.34
C VAL A 29 6.05 -0.25 10.15
N LYS A 30 7.03 0.34 10.86
CA LYS A 30 7.41 1.76 10.70
C LYS A 30 7.87 2.11 9.27
N THR A 31 8.50 1.15 8.59
CA THR A 31 8.91 1.29 7.19
C THR A 31 7.69 1.27 6.27
N ILE A 32 6.72 0.38 6.52
CA ILE A 32 5.42 0.39 5.83
C ILE A 32 4.70 1.73 5.99
N GLU A 33 4.66 2.28 7.21
CA GLU A 33 4.04 3.59 7.45
C GLU A 33 4.73 4.72 6.66
N SER A 34 6.06 4.71 6.63
CA SER A 34 6.84 5.67 5.84
C SER A 34 6.57 5.53 4.34
N HIS A 35 6.47 4.30 3.84
CA HIS A 35 6.09 4.04 2.45
C HIS A 35 4.66 4.52 2.16
N ARG A 36 3.67 4.22 3.02
CA ARG A 36 2.29 4.70 2.85
C ARG A 36 2.22 6.21 2.78
N SER A 37 2.99 6.93 3.61
CA SER A 37 3.06 8.39 3.53
C SER A 37 3.66 8.88 2.21
N ARG A 38 4.74 8.26 1.73
CA ARG A 38 5.32 8.58 0.42
C ARG A 38 4.36 8.27 -0.74
N ILE A 39 3.67 7.14 -0.66
CA ILE A 39 2.67 6.72 -1.66
C ILE A 39 1.52 7.72 -1.72
N LYS A 40 0.97 8.09 -0.56
CA LYS A 40 -0.09 9.13 -0.48
C LYS A 40 0.39 10.45 -1.09
N ALA A 41 1.60 10.89 -0.75
CA ALA A 41 2.17 12.12 -1.30
C ALA A 41 2.35 12.04 -2.83
N LYS A 42 2.87 10.91 -3.35
CA LYS A 42 3.04 10.69 -4.80
C LYS A 42 1.72 10.61 -5.55
N LEU A 43 0.71 9.99 -4.97
CA LEU A 43 -0.63 9.82 -5.56
C LEU A 43 -1.57 10.99 -5.26
N ARG A 44 -1.11 12.00 -4.50
CA ARG A 44 -1.91 13.14 -4.02
C ARG A 44 -3.20 12.71 -3.30
N LEU A 45 -3.12 11.61 -2.55
CA LEU A 45 -4.24 11.09 -1.76
C LEU A 45 -4.27 11.80 -0.40
N SER A 46 -5.43 12.31 -0.03
CA SER A 46 -5.62 13.07 1.20
C SER A 46 -5.96 12.16 2.37
N SER A 47 -6.56 11.00 2.10
CA SER A 47 -7.01 10.09 3.14
C SER A 47 -6.47 8.65 2.98
N PRO A 48 -6.18 7.94 4.09
CA PRO A 48 -5.87 6.51 4.04
C PRO A 48 -6.98 5.68 3.39
N SER A 49 -8.24 6.12 3.48
CA SER A 49 -9.37 5.45 2.80
C SER A 49 -9.26 5.53 1.27
N GLU A 50 -8.74 6.63 0.74
CA GLU A 50 -8.49 6.76 -0.70
C GLU A 50 -7.37 5.85 -1.17
N LEU A 51 -6.34 5.66 -0.33
CA LEU A 51 -5.28 4.68 -0.60
C LEU A 51 -5.82 3.25 -0.65
N VAL A 52 -6.74 2.89 0.25
CA VAL A 52 -7.41 1.58 0.23
C VAL A 52 -8.27 1.43 -1.03
N ARG A 53 -9.05 2.46 -1.39
CA ARG A 53 -9.87 2.42 -2.61
C ARG A 53 -9.01 2.30 -3.87
N TYR A 54 -7.90 3.02 -3.93
CA TYR A 54 -6.92 2.91 -5.01
C TYR A 54 -6.32 1.51 -5.09
N ALA A 55 -5.97 0.92 -3.94
CA ALA A 55 -5.48 -0.45 -3.86
C ALA A 55 -6.49 -1.50 -4.35
N MET A 56 -7.77 -1.35 -3.99
CA MET A 56 -8.86 -2.19 -4.48
C MET A 56 -9.05 -2.06 -6.00
N GLN A 57 -8.97 -0.84 -6.54
CA GLN A 57 -9.08 -0.62 -7.98
C GLN A 57 -7.91 -1.27 -8.75
N LEU A 58 -6.68 -1.21 -8.18
CA LEU A 58 -5.52 -1.88 -8.77
C LEU A 58 -5.70 -3.40 -8.84
N GLN A 59 -6.24 -4.04 -7.81
CA GLN A 59 -6.56 -5.48 -7.82
C GLN A 59 -7.51 -5.86 -8.96
N ASN A 60 -8.51 -5.03 -9.23
CA ASN A 60 -9.49 -5.27 -10.30
C ASN A 60 -8.90 -5.15 -11.71
N THR A 61 -7.72 -4.54 -11.86
CA THR A 61 -7.10 -4.32 -13.18
C THR A 61 -6.16 -5.46 -13.57
N VAL A 62 -5.99 -6.49 -12.74
CA VAL A 62 -5.04 -7.61 -12.96
C VAL A 62 -5.76 -8.94 -13.31
N PHE A 63 -7.00 -8.88 -13.80
CA PHE A 63 -7.74 -10.04 -14.31
C PHE A 63 -8.04 -9.88 -15.80
#